data_AF-A0A4P1QZ54-F1
#
_entry.id   AF-A0A4P1QZ54-F1
#
_cell.length_a   1.000
_cell.length_b   1.000
_cell.length_c   1.000
_cell.angle_alpha   90.00
_cell.angle_beta   90.00
_cell.angle_gamma   90.00
#
_symmetry.space_group_name_H-M   'P 1'
#
loop_
_entity.id
_entity.type
_entity.pdbx_description
1 polymer ?
#
loop_
_entity_poly.entity_id
_entity_poly.type
_entity_poly.pdbx_seq_one_letter_code
_entity_poly.pdbx_strand_id
1 'polypeptide(L)'
;MQEEKKMKVKKGWLVVQVGLEDDQFEEGDSTTQRFVIPISYLYHPLFKHLLDKAYEVYGYHTDGPLKLPCSVDDFLHLRWRIEKESGHYRHNHHHSLHHALYFHSC
;
A
#
# COMPACT_ATOMS: atom_id res chain seq x y z
N MET A 1 -16.07 -11.60 -15.14
CA MET A 1 -15.84 -11.28 -13.70
C MET A 1 -14.50 -11.88 -13.33
N GLN A 2 -13.47 -11.05 -13.12
CA GLN A 2 -12.19 -11.58 -12.64
C GLN A 2 -12.34 -11.86 -11.14
N GLU A 3 -12.14 -13.12 -10.78
CA GLU A 3 -12.17 -13.60 -9.41
C GLU A 3 -10.99 -12.97 -8.65
N GLU A 4 -11.30 -12.03 -7.77
CA GLU A 4 -10.32 -11.43 -6.87
C GLU A 4 -9.89 -12.51 -5.86
N LYS A 5 -8.89 -13.31 -6.25
CA LYS A 5 -8.30 -14.33 -5.39
C LYS A 5 -7.78 -13.65 -4.14
N LYS A 6 -8.57 -13.71 -3.06
CA LYS A 6 -8.26 -13.14 -1.76
C LYS A 6 -7.06 -13.91 -1.19
N MET A 7 -5.85 -13.49 -1.56
CA MET A 7 -4.62 -14.05 -1.04
C MET A 7 -4.60 -13.79 0.47
N LYS A 8 -4.28 -14.82 1.26
CA LYS A 8 -4.04 -14.65 2.70
C LYS A 8 -2.82 -13.72 2.85
N VAL A 9 -3.08 -12.44 3.05
CA VAL A 9 -2.05 -11.42 3.22
C VAL A 9 -1.20 -11.81 4.43
N LYS A 10 0.10 -12.01 4.20
CA LYS A 10 1.05 -12.24 5.29
C LYS A 10 1.11 -10.98 6.16
N LYS A 11 0.86 -11.15 7.45
CA LYS A 11 0.97 -10.06 8.42
C LYS A 11 2.43 -9.82 8.74
N GLY A 12 2.84 -8.56 8.77
CA GLY A 12 4.20 -8.14 9.07
C GLY A 12 4.49 -6.75 8.54
N TRP A 13 5.71 -6.30 8.79
CA TRP A 13 6.20 -4.99 8.43
C TRP A 13 7.42 -5.12 7.53
N LEU A 14 7.56 -4.25 6.55
CA LEU A 14 8.66 -4.17 5.61
C LEU A 14 9.29 -2.78 5.71
N VAL A 15 10.63 -2.73 5.73
CA VAL A 15 11.37 -1.47 5.61
C VAL A 15 11.56 -1.18 4.13
N VAL A 16 11.18 0.04 3.71
CA VAL A 16 11.40 0.56 2.36
C VAL A 16 12.24 1.83 2.42
N GLN A 17 13.09 2.04 1.42
CA GLN A 17 13.88 3.25 1.23
C GLN A 17 13.30 4.01 0.03
N VAL A 18 12.97 5.28 0.22
CA VAL A 18 12.24 6.11 -0.75
C VAL A 18 13.04 7.35 -1.05
N GLY A 19 13.27 7.62 -2.33
CA GLY A 19 13.90 8.84 -2.82
C GLY A 19 14.47 8.62 -4.22
N LEU A 20 14.76 9.72 -4.90
CA LEU A 20 15.48 9.69 -6.17
C LEU A 20 16.97 9.84 -5.87
N GLU A 21 17.78 8.95 -6.42
CA GLU A 21 19.24 9.08 -6.37
C GLU A 21 19.60 10.05 -7.51
N ASP A 22 19.96 11.29 -7.18
CA ASP A 22 20.37 12.26 -8.18
C ASP A 22 21.87 12.09 -8.45
N ASP A 23 22.23 11.59 -9.64
CA ASP A 23 23.60 11.28 -10.08
C ASP A 23 24.55 12.50 -10.21
N GLN A 24 24.14 13.69 -9.72
CA GLN A 24 24.83 14.96 -9.97
C GLN A 24 25.37 15.68 -8.72
N PHE A 25 25.33 15.07 -7.53
CA PHE A 25 25.98 15.64 -6.35
C PHE A 25 27.00 14.68 -5.75
N GLU A 26 28.26 14.88 -6.15
CA GLU A 26 29.41 14.54 -5.33
C GLU A 26 29.28 15.34 -4.02
N GLU A 27 29.19 14.65 -2.89
CA GLU A 27 29.14 15.20 -1.53
C GLU A 27 27.76 15.70 -1.04
N GLY A 28 26.87 14.73 -0.77
CA GLY A 28 26.11 14.71 0.49
C GLY A 28 24.81 15.50 0.54
N ASP A 29 23.74 14.97 -0.07
CA ASP A 29 22.43 14.72 0.58
C ASP A 29 21.46 14.11 -0.45
N SER A 30 21.71 12.87 -0.90
CA SER A 30 20.64 12.09 -1.54
C SER A 30 19.61 11.77 -0.46
N THR A 31 18.56 12.59 -0.36
CA THR A 31 17.52 12.54 0.68
C THR A 31 16.60 11.33 0.52
N THR A 32 17.18 10.13 0.57
CA THR A 32 16.41 8.90 0.67
C THR A 32 15.95 8.70 2.11
N GLN A 33 14.65 8.50 2.31
CA GLN A 33 14.06 8.30 3.63
C GLN A 33 13.59 6.86 3.80
N ARG A 34 13.75 6.32 5.02
CA ARG A 34 13.28 4.98 5.37
C ARG A 34 11.88 5.03 5.98
N PHE A 35 11.01 4.14 5.52
CA PHE A 35 9.67 3.95 6.03
C PHE A 35 9.43 2.50 6.40
N VAL A 36 8.59 2.29 7.41
CA VAL A 36 8.09 0.97 7.78
C VAL A 36 6.65 0.87 7.34
N ILE A 37 6.35 -0.08 6.44
CA ILE A 37 5.01 -0.28 5.89
C ILE A 37 4.50 -1.70 6.18
N PRO A 38 3.18 -1.90 6.27
CA PRO A 38 2.63 -3.25 6.29
C PRO A 38 2.97 -4.02 5.01
N ILE A 39 3.28 -5.31 5.12
CA ILE A 39 3.48 -6.20 3.96
C ILE A 39 2.23 -6.24 3.06
N SER A 40 1.05 -5.91 3.59
CA SER A 40 -0.19 -5.81 2.82
C SER A 40 -0.12 -4.81 1.66
N TYR A 41 0.75 -3.80 1.73
CA TYR A 41 0.91 -2.80 0.68
C TYR A 41 1.41 -3.44 -0.61
N LEU A 42 2.26 -4.46 -0.52
CA LEU A 42 2.82 -5.16 -1.70
C LEU A 42 1.75 -5.78 -2.61
N TYR A 43 0.55 -6.03 -2.06
CA TYR A 43 -0.58 -6.60 -2.80
C TYR A 43 -1.52 -5.54 -3.38
N HIS A 44 -1.31 -4.26 -3.05
CA HIS A 44 -2.14 -3.18 -3.55
C HIS A 44 -1.76 -2.83 -5.00
N PRO A 45 -2.70 -2.72 -5.94
CA PRO A 45 -2.40 -2.43 -7.34
C PRO A 45 -1.54 -1.17 -7.55
N LEU A 46 -1.84 -0.10 -6.80
CA LEU A 46 -1.05 1.14 -6.85
C LEU A 46 0.40 0.94 -6.40
N PHE A 47 0.62 0.11 -5.38
CA PHE A 47 1.96 -0.19 -4.90
C PHE A 47 2.69 -1.12 -5.87
N LYS A 48 1.97 -2.05 -6.51
CA LYS A 48 2.54 -2.93 -7.53
C LYS A 48 3.16 -2.16 -8.69
N HIS A 49 2.51 -1.10 -9.17
CA HIS A 49 3.10 -0.24 -10.20
C HIS A 49 4.41 0.43 -9.75
N LEU A 50 4.51 0.79 -8.46
CA LEU A 50 5.73 1.34 -7.91
C LEU A 50 6.83 0.27 -7.78
N LEU A 51 6.47 -0.98 -7.45
CA LEU A 51 7.38 -2.12 -7.44
C LEU A 51 7.91 -2.45 -8.84
N ASP A 52 7.06 -2.39 -9.87
CA ASP A 52 7.48 -2.65 -11.24
C ASP A 52 8.56 -1.63 -11.67
N LYS A 53 8.36 -0.35 -11.35
CA LYS A 53 9.38 0.70 -11.56
C LYS A 53 10.66 0.45 -10.75
N ALA A 54 10.53 0.07 -9.48
CA ALA A 54 11.68 -0.27 -8.65
C ALA A 54 12.49 -1.43 -9.23
N TYR A 55 11.80 -2.44 -9.78
CA TYR A 55 12.44 -3.55 -10.45
C TYR A 55 13.16 -3.12 -11.74
N GLU A 56 12.57 -2.25 -12.55
CA GLU A 56 13.20 -1.72 -13.77
C GLU A 56 14.49 -0.94 -13.47
N VAL A 57 14.51 -0.17 -12.37
CA VAL A 57 15.67 0.66 -11.99
C VAL A 57 16.74 -0.14 -11.25
N TYR A 58 16.35 -0.98 -10.29
CA TYR A 58 17.28 -1.61 -9.34
C TYR A 58 17.45 -3.13 -9.54
N GLY A 59 16.58 -3.78 -10.31
CA GLY A 59 16.58 -5.23 -10.50
C GLY A 59 16.15 -6.02 -9.25
N TYR A 60 16.42 -7.34 -9.25
CA TYR A 60 16.09 -8.24 -8.14
C TYR A 60 17.20 -8.38 -7.09
N HIS A 61 18.42 -7.99 -7.42
CA HIS A 61 19.59 -8.18 -6.58
C HIS A 61 19.94 -6.87 -5.87
N THR A 62 19.12 -6.50 -4.89
CA THR A 62 19.40 -5.39 -3.99
C THR A 62 19.66 -5.92 -2.59
N ASP A 63 20.82 -5.57 -2.03
CA ASP A 63 21.12 -5.85 -0.63
C ASP A 63 20.51 -4.76 0.25
N GLY A 64 19.70 -5.17 1.22
CA GLY A 64 19.11 -4.28 2.20
C GLY A 64 17.62 -3.96 1.97
N PRO A 65 17.12 -2.81 2.47
CA PRO A 65 15.72 -2.42 2.32
C PRO A 65 15.30 -2.27 0.86
N LEU A 66 14.03 -2.55 0.58
CA LEU A 66 13.45 -2.35 -0.76
C LEU A 66 13.49 -0.87 -1.13
N LYS A 67 14.20 -0.54 -2.21
CA LYS A 67 14.30 0.82 -2.75
C LYS A 67 13.11 1.14 -3.67
N LEU A 68 12.56 2.34 -3.56
CA LEU A 68 11.43 2.81 -4.37
C LEU A 68 11.83 4.10 -5.12
N PRO A 69 11.81 4.10 -6.47
CA PRO A 69 12.25 5.22 -7.28
C PRO A 69 11.13 6.26 -7.41
N CYS A 70 10.80 6.91 -6.30
CA CYS A 70 9.82 7.99 -6.24
C CYS A 70 10.25 9.01 -5.20
N SER A 71 9.70 10.23 -5.31
CA SER A 71 9.88 11.24 -4.28
C SER A 71 9.21 10.78 -2.97
N VAL A 72 9.68 11.33 -1.85
CA VAL A 72 9.07 11.08 -0.54
C VAL A 72 7.61 11.54 -0.51
N ASP A 73 7.31 12.67 -1.15
CA ASP A 73 5.95 13.23 -1.24
C ASP A 73 4.99 12.29 -1.98
N ASP A 74 5.39 11.79 -3.15
CA ASP A 74 4.61 10.82 -3.92
C ASP A 74 4.32 9.54 -3.11
N PHE A 75 5.31 9.07 -2.36
CA PHE A 75 5.15 7.90 -1.50
C PHE A 75 4.16 8.15 -0.36
N LEU A 76 4.20 9.31 0.28
CA LEU A 76 3.24 9.68 1.33
C LEU A 76 1.81 9.81 0.77
N HIS A 77 1.66 10.38 -0.42
CA HIS A 77 0.39 10.43 -1.13
C HIS A 77 -0.14 9.04 -1.48
N LEU A 78 0.72 8.15 -1.99
CA LEU A 78 0.38 6.75 -2.27
C LEU A 78 -0.05 6.03 -0.99
N ARG A 79 0.72 6.17 0.09
CA ARG A 79 0.44 5.58 1.40
C ARG A 79 -0.94 6.00 1.90
N TRP A 80 -1.22 7.30 1.91
CA TRP A 80 -2.52 7.83 2.32
C TRP A 80 -3.67 7.22 1.51
N ARG A 81 -3.50 7.05 0.18
CA ARG A 81 -4.52 6.48 -0.70
C ARG A 81 -4.79 5.01 -0.38
N ILE A 82 -3.75 4.22 -0.15
CA ILE A 82 -3.85 2.80 0.24
C ILE A 82 -4.56 2.66 1.60
N GLU A 83 -4.20 3.50 2.58
CA GLU A 83 -4.81 3.50 3.91
C GLU A 83 -6.29 3.88 3.86
N LYS A 84 -6.67 4.84 2.99
CA LYS A 84 -8.07 5.24 2.81
C LYS A 84 -8.91 4.13 2.19
N GLU A 85 -8.43 3.45 1.15
CA GLU A 85 -9.14 2.33 0.52
C GLU A 85 -9.37 1.19 1.53
N SER A 86 -8.42 1.02 2.45
CA SER A 86 -8.52 0.09 3.57
C SER A 86 -9.54 0.49 4.66
N GLY A 87 -10.08 1.69 4.63
CA GLY A 87 -11.11 2.15 5.58
C GLY A 87 -12.55 1.81 5.17
N HIS A 88 -12.80 1.58 3.88
CA HIS A 88 -14.17 1.53 3.34
C HIS A 88 -14.87 0.16 3.53
N TYR A 89 -14.16 -0.89 3.91
CA TYR A 89 -14.75 -2.19 4.23
C TYR A 89 -15.28 -2.30 5.68
N ARG A 90 -15.24 -1.24 6.48
CA ARG A 90 -15.68 -1.27 7.90
C ARG A 90 -17.03 -0.61 8.17
N HIS A 91 -17.76 -0.16 7.15
CA HIS A 91 -19.01 0.60 7.33
C HIS A 91 -20.25 0.11 6.56
N ASN A 92 -20.31 -1.14 6.12
CA ASN A 92 -21.52 -1.66 5.45
C ASN A 92 -21.87 -3.09 5.87
N HIS A 93 -22.28 -3.33 7.12
CA HIS A 93 -23.00 -4.59 7.46
C HIS A 93 -23.79 -4.58 8.80
N HIS A 94 -24.44 -3.47 9.18
CA HIS A 94 -25.47 -3.57 10.24
C HIS A 94 -26.56 -2.51 10.08
N HIS A 95 -27.72 -2.93 9.54
CA HIS A 95 -29.10 -2.47 9.81
C HIS A 95 -30.04 -2.72 8.61
N SER A 96 -30.23 -3.97 8.19
CA SER A 96 -31.34 -4.33 7.29
C SER A 96 -32.10 -5.59 7.71
N LEU A 97 -32.20 -5.83 9.02
CA LEU A 97 -33.02 -6.91 9.59
C LEU A 97 -33.61 -6.46 10.92
N HIS A 98 -34.61 -5.57 10.90
CA HIS A 98 -35.47 -5.41 12.07
C HIS A 98 -36.91 -4.93 11.83
N HIS A 99 -37.51 -5.00 10.63
CA HIS A 99 -38.94 -4.69 10.51
C HIS A 99 -39.68 -5.48 9.43
N ALA A 100 -39.24 -6.71 9.17
CA ALA A 100 -40.09 -7.68 8.49
C ALA A 100 -40.37 -8.82 9.48
N LEU A 101 -41.64 -8.87 9.91
CA LEU A 101 -42.35 -9.95 10.59
C LEU A 101 -42.44 -9.84 12.12
N TYR A 102 -43.70 -9.83 12.58
CA TYR A 102 -44.25 -9.89 13.95
C TYR A 102 -44.36 -8.52 14.66
N PHE A 103 -45.52 -7.85 14.67
CA PHE A 103 -46.74 -8.35 15.31
C PHE A 103 -48.07 -7.93 14.65
N HIS A 104 -48.98 -8.89 14.64
CA HIS A 104 -50.43 -8.76 14.51
C HIS A 104 -51.05 -8.00 15.71
N SER A 105 -52.29 -7.52 15.51
CA SER A 105 -53.30 -7.06 16.49
C SER A 105 -53.35 -5.57 16.85
N CYS A 106 -54.10 -4.80 16.05
CA CYS A 106 -55.45 -4.27 16.36
C CYS A 106 -55.91 -3.36 15.21
#